data_AF-A0A522WAM2-F1
#
_entry.id   AF-A0A522WAM2-F1
#
_cell.length_a   1.000
_cell.length_b   1.000
_cell.length_c   1.000
_cell.angle_alpha   90.00
_cell.angle_beta   90.00
_cell.angle_gamma   90.00
#
_symmetry.space_group_name_H-M   'P 1'
#
loop_
_entity.id
_entity.type
_entity.pdbx_description
1 polymer ?
#
loop_
_entity_poly.entity_id
_entity_poly.type
_entity_poly.pdbx_seq_one_letter_code
_entity_poly.pdbx_strand_id
1 'polypeptide(L)'
;MAITLTTAFLAELKKNVNQPNVIIELSLDSGTVKCGYATGGFTDVLPIVKSVSSLQNKLDTKGFSTRGELTVVISGRDNFKNLLANNYLKNRRVTRKDGFISSGFAYSDYAATYAGRVSNWSRKGDELTITVSDDLIDAAKKIPAENSAKTQYASFRNMHPADIMTNILLTQLGIDAQYVDSAKFAFERDTWFSGWRFDRVITEPKESNEYLNELQIESNSFLFHDGQKITYKTFAPPLPGQGPEEWTDNAHILSGTLTQKSGYKDNLFNRIVIYYDYDESGQDKEANFESALIAVDAASQGADQWNEVLTKTIKSKWIRSLTYAEPSSITGVVIYHVSNANGVGTGTLTYTAASKTLQWSAPGGGIGAAVDVTKDGKFQLFGADETKYMRVIVTTASLPAGNATENILITALSTNAMVTTLAQKLLSRYRNPAATVSLDVDINCAGWDSAFIQPADIKDITTDEASEKGETSWMKERVMLTSVRPDFATGKVSVEAIETKMYRRYGFIAPAGQPDYPAATAAHREYGYIGRSSDNNVNAGAEAGYYIW
;
A
#
# COMPACT_ATOMS: atom_id res chain seq x y z
N MET A 1 -1.01 0.81 -14.06
CA MET A 1 -0.50 0.77 -15.46
C MET A 1 0.74 1.66 -15.52
N ALA A 2 1.93 1.11 -15.80
CA ALA A 2 3.16 1.91 -15.85
C ALA A 2 3.13 2.94 -17.00
N ILE A 3 3.85 4.05 -16.84
CA ILE A 3 3.98 5.11 -17.85
C ILE A 3 4.48 4.48 -19.15
N THR A 4 3.62 4.39 -20.17
CA THR A 4 3.99 3.77 -21.45
C THR A 4 4.72 4.77 -22.33
N LEU A 5 5.88 4.39 -22.85
CA LEU A 5 6.70 5.21 -23.75
C LEU A 5 6.50 4.75 -25.19
N THR A 6 6.27 5.70 -26.10
CA THR A 6 6.16 5.36 -27.53
C THR A 6 7.52 5.02 -28.12
N THR A 7 7.52 4.32 -29.27
CA THR A 7 8.76 4.05 -30.01
C THR A 7 9.50 5.33 -30.38
N ALA A 8 8.78 6.41 -30.71
CA ALA A 8 9.37 7.71 -31.01
C ALA A 8 10.02 8.34 -29.77
N PHE A 9 9.36 8.26 -28.60
CA PHE A 9 9.94 8.70 -27.33
C PHE A 9 11.28 8.00 -27.04
N LEU A 10 11.29 6.67 -27.14
CA LEU A 10 12.48 5.85 -26.92
C LEU A 10 13.59 6.13 -27.95
N ALA A 11 13.24 6.36 -29.20
CA ALA A 11 14.20 6.70 -30.26
C ALA A 11 14.82 8.08 -30.03
N GLU A 12 14.03 9.05 -29.55
CA GLU A 12 14.52 10.39 -29.26
C GLU A 12 15.45 10.39 -28.05
N LEU A 13 15.06 9.74 -26.95
CA LEU A 13 15.88 9.57 -25.75
C LEU A 13 17.34 9.23 -26.14
N LYS A 14 17.50 8.18 -26.98
CA LYS A 14 18.80 7.62 -27.39
C LYS A 14 19.73 8.56 -28.15
N LYS A 15 19.21 9.68 -28.70
CA LYS A 15 20.02 10.64 -29.46
C LYS A 15 20.92 11.50 -28.56
N ASN A 16 20.60 11.63 -27.27
CA ASN A 16 21.35 12.41 -26.28
C ASN A 16 21.64 13.88 -26.68
N VAL A 17 20.82 14.46 -27.57
CA VAL A 17 20.88 15.87 -28.02
C VAL A 17 19.51 16.54 -27.92
N ASN A 18 18.68 16.03 -27.01
CA ASN A 18 17.26 16.32 -27.00
C ASN A 18 16.98 17.68 -26.35
N GLN A 19 15.94 18.36 -26.83
CA GLN A 19 15.37 19.51 -26.15
C GLN A 19 14.13 19.04 -25.38
N PRO A 20 14.26 18.73 -24.08
CA PRO A 20 13.12 18.26 -23.29
C PRO A 20 12.06 19.35 -23.19
N ASN A 21 10.81 18.93 -23.16
CA ASN A 21 9.67 19.82 -22.99
C ASN A 21 8.65 19.17 -22.07
N VAL A 22 7.98 20.02 -21.31
CA VAL A 22 6.92 19.63 -20.38
C VAL A 22 5.66 20.34 -20.80
N ILE A 23 4.57 19.61 -20.88
CA ILE A 23 3.23 20.14 -21.15
C ILE A 23 2.33 19.78 -19.96
N ILE A 24 1.63 20.78 -19.47
CA ILE A 24 0.63 20.68 -18.41
C ILE A 24 -0.74 20.80 -19.08
N GLU A 25 -1.54 19.74 -18.98
CA GLU A 25 -2.96 19.74 -19.34
C GLU A 25 -3.77 20.07 -18.10
N LEU A 26 -4.52 21.17 -18.12
CA LEU A 26 -5.41 21.59 -17.05
C LEU A 26 -6.85 21.52 -17.53
N SER A 27 -7.65 20.62 -16.95
CA SER A 27 -9.06 20.44 -17.31
C SER A 27 -9.94 21.41 -16.53
N LEU A 28 -10.58 22.34 -17.25
CA LEU A 28 -11.44 23.39 -16.72
C LEU A 28 -12.88 23.20 -17.19
N ASP A 29 -13.82 23.98 -16.65
CA ASP A 29 -15.21 23.98 -17.12
C ASP A 29 -15.30 24.46 -18.58
N SER A 30 -14.42 25.36 -19.00
CA SER A 30 -14.37 25.89 -20.36
C SER A 30 -13.60 24.99 -21.35
N GLY A 31 -13.11 23.83 -20.90
CA GLY A 31 -12.31 22.90 -21.71
C GLY A 31 -10.91 22.66 -21.15
N THR A 32 -10.06 22.00 -21.92
CA THR A 32 -8.66 21.71 -21.51
C THR A 32 -7.73 22.81 -22.00
N VAL A 33 -6.96 23.39 -21.09
CA VAL A 33 -5.86 24.32 -21.42
C VAL A 33 -4.55 23.55 -21.38
N LYS A 34 -3.73 23.70 -22.42
CA LYS A 34 -2.39 23.12 -22.48
C LYS A 34 -1.36 24.23 -22.40
N CYS A 35 -0.43 24.14 -21.46
CA CYS A 35 0.70 25.05 -21.38
C CYS A 35 2.00 24.27 -21.24
N GLY A 36 3.08 24.75 -21.86
CA GLY A 36 4.39 24.13 -21.76
C GLY A 36 5.51 25.15 -21.72
N TYR A 37 6.76 24.66 -21.61
CA TYR A 37 7.94 25.51 -21.75
C TYR A 37 8.06 26.04 -23.19
N ALA A 38 7.71 25.19 -24.16
CA ALA A 38 7.59 25.52 -25.57
C ALA A 38 6.32 24.90 -26.16
N THR A 39 5.93 25.39 -27.34
CA THR A 39 4.77 24.83 -28.06
C THR A 39 5.02 23.41 -28.56
N GLY A 40 6.29 23.00 -28.73
CA GLY A 40 6.64 21.72 -29.37
C GLY A 40 6.20 21.62 -30.84
N GLY A 41 5.83 22.74 -31.48
CA GLY A 41 5.19 22.75 -32.79
C GLY A 41 3.67 22.54 -32.76
N PHE A 42 3.07 22.40 -31.57
CA PHE A 42 1.62 22.25 -31.42
C PHE A 42 0.93 23.61 -31.35
N THR A 43 -0.17 23.76 -32.10
CA THR A 43 -0.91 25.03 -32.17
C THR A 43 -1.79 25.30 -30.96
N ASP A 44 -2.09 24.27 -30.15
CA ASP A 44 -2.96 24.32 -28.99
C ASP A 44 -2.21 24.37 -27.65
N VAL A 45 -0.87 24.47 -27.67
CA VAL A 45 -0.02 24.55 -26.48
C VAL A 45 0.52 25.97 -26.30
N LEU A 46 0.24 26.58 -25.15
CA LEU A 46 0.72 27.91 -24.79
C LEU A 46 2.13 27.84 -24.17
N PRO A 47 3.15 28.54 -24.69
CA PRO A 47 4.53 28.48 -24.18
C PRO A 47 4.70 29.43 -22.98
N ILE A 48 4.00 29.16 -21.87
CA ILE A 48 3.86 30.08 -20.74
C ILE A 48 4.34 29.48 -19.41
N VAL A 49 4.79 28.23 -19.41
CA VAL A 49 5.33 27.58 -18.21
C VAL A 49 6.75 28.10 -17.96
N LYS A 50 6.97 28.68 -16.79
CA LYS A 50 8.26 29.16 -16.31
C LYS A 50 9.06 28.06 -15.63
N SER A 51 8.41 27.25 -14.80
CA SER A 51 9.05 26.13 -14.12
C SER A 51 8.04 25.06 -13.69
N VAL A 52 8.52 23.82 -13.57
CA VAL A 52 7.82 22.70 -12.94
C VAL A 52 8.79 22.09 -11.93
N SER A 53 8.33 21.84 -10.70
CA SER A 53 9.18 21.18 -9.70
C SER A 53 9.46 19.72 -10.07
N SER A 54 10.52 19.16 -9.50
CA SER A 54 10.75 17.70 -9.53
C SER A 54 9.54 16.98 -8.94
N LEU A 55 9.15 15.86 -9.54
CA LEU A 55 8.10 15.00 -9.02
C LEU A 55 8.55 14.37 -7.69
N GLN A 56 7.72 14.47 -6.65
CA GLN A 56 7.99 13.87 -5.34
C GLN A 56 7.23 12.55 -5.19
N ASN A 57 7.54 11.56 -6.03
CA ASN A 57 7.05 10.18 -5.83
C ASN A 57 8.13 9.37 -5.11
N LYS A 58 7.87 9.08 -3.85
CA LYS A 58 8.66 8.19 -2.98
C LYS A 58 7.74 7.10 -2.47
N LEU A 59 8.24 6.01 -1.92
CA LEU A 59 7.54 5.04 -1.08
C LEU A 59 8.11 5.23 0.30
N ASP A 60 7.26 5.40 1.30
CA ASP A 60 7.74 5.42 2.66
C ASP A 60 7.88 3.98 3.15
N THR A 61 9.12 3.55 3.34
CA THR A 61 9.45 2.20 3.84
C THR A 61 9.00 1.97 5.28
N LYS A 62 8.54 3.02 5.98
CA LYS A 62 7.88 2.96 7.28
C LYS A 62 6.35 2.80 7.19
N GLY A 63 5.80 2.68 5.99
CA GLY A 63 4.39 2.36 5.74
C GLY A 63 3.47 3.57 5.59
N PHE A 64 4.00 4.74 5.26
CA PHE A 64 3.17 5.91 4.95
C PHE A 64 2.80 5.93 3.46
N SER A 65 1.53 6.19 3.16
CA SER A 65 1.12 6.55 1.80
C SER A 65 1.82 7.85 1.42
N THR A 66 2.53 7.80 0.33
CA THR A 66 3.33 8.91 -0.18
C THR A 66 2.49 9.69 -1.17
N ARG A 67 2.12 10.90 -0.77
CA ARG A 67 1.42 11.83 -1.65
C ARG A 67 2.43 12.40 -2.63
N GLY A 68 2.22 12.12 -3.91
CA GLY A 68 2.86 12.86 -4.97
C GLY A 68 2.41 14.31 -4.92
N GLU A 69 3.37 15.22 -5.09
CA GLU A 69 3.10 16.63 -5.31
C GLU A 69 4.04 17.19 -6.39
N LEU A 70 3.53 18.11 -7.19
CA LEU A 70 4.32 18.98 -8.04
C LEU A 70 3.80 20.41 -8.00
N THR A 71 4.66 21.36 -8.31
CA THR A 71 4.33 22.77 -8.45
C THR A 71 4.65 23.24 -9.86
N VAL A 72 3.70 23.93 -10.50
CA VAL A 72 3.84 24.58 -11.81
C VAL A 72 3.81 26.09 -11.64
N VAL A 73 4.77 26.80 -12.23
CA VAL A 73 4.79 28.26 -12.27
C VAL A 73 4.52 28.72 -13.70
N ILE A 74 3.48 29.52 -13.88
CA ILE A 74 3.13 30.19 -15.14
C ILE A 74 3.50 31.66 -15.01
N SER A 75 4.25 32.18 -15.99
CA SER A 75 4.68 33.59 -16.01
C SER A 75 3.85 34.44 -16.95
N GLY A 76 3.74 35.73 -16.64
CA GLY A 76 3.07 36.74 -17.45
C GLY A 76 1.59 36.84 -17.08
N ARG A 77 1.20 37.97 -16.48
CA ARG A 77 -0.17 38.19 -15.99
C ARG A 77 -1.24 37.99 -17.06
N ASP A 78 -0.96 38.45 -18.28
CA ASP A 78 -1.91 38.32 -19.39
C ASP A 78 -2.14 36.87 -19.81
N ASN A 79 -1.14 35.99 -19.59
CA ASN A 79 -1.24 34.57 -19.91
C ASN A 79 -2.22 33.82 -19.00
N PHE A 80 -2.33 34.22 -17.73
CA PHE A 80 -3.21 33.54 -16.76
C PHE A 80 -4.41 34.38 -16.31
N LYS A 81 -4.54 35.64 -16.75
CA LYS A 81 -5.69 36.48 -16.39
C LYS A 81 -7.01 35.83 -16.80
N ASN A 82 -7.10 35.32 -18.02
CA ASN A 82 -8.30 34.67 -18.53
C ASN A 82 -8.55 33.31 -17.85
N LEU A 83 -7.47 32.60 -17.51
CA LEU A 83 -7.53 31.36 -16.75
C LEU A 83 -8.23 31.58 -15.40
N LEU A 84 -7.84 32.64 -14.66
CA LEU A 84 -8.39 32.97 -13.34
C LEU A 84 -9.75 33.68 -13.38
N ALA A 85 -10.04 34.46 -14.43
CA ALA A 85 -11.28 35.24 -14.51
C ALA A 85 -12.53 34.36 -14.62
N ASN A 86 -12.41 33.24 -15.34
CA ASN A 86 -13.56 32.40 -15.70
C ASN A 86 -13.56 31.03 -15.02
N ASN A 87 -12.51 30.67 -14.28
CA ASN A 87 -12.37 29.33 -13.74
C ASN A 87 -11.94 29.34 -12.27
N TYR A 88 -12.56 28.45 -11.50
CA TYR A 88 -12.06 28.06 -10.20
C TYR A 88 -11.04 26.93 -10.37
N LEU A 89 -9.75 27.18 -10.05
CA LEU A 89 -8.67 26.23 -10.33
C LEU A 89 -8.59 25.07 -9.34
N LYS A 90 -9.01 25.26 -8.09
CA LYS A 90 -8.89 24.21 -7.07
C LYS A 90 -9.75 23.00 -7.45
N ASN A 91 -9.24 21.80 -7.17
CA ASN A 91 -9.82 20.50 -7.51
C ASN A 91 -9.90 20.18 -9.01
N ARG A 92 -9.33 21.02 -9.89
CA ARG A 92 -9.25 20.75 -11.33
C ARG A 92 -8.21 19.69 -11.62
N ARG A 93 -8.52 18.81 -12.58
CA ARG A 93 -7.61 17.77 -13.03
C ARG A 93 -6.43 18.36 -13.77
N VAL A 94 -5.26 17.84 -13.46
CA VAL A 94 -4.02 18.19 -14.13
C VAL A 94 -3.30 16.92 -14.55
N THR A 95 -2.80 16.91 -15.78
CA THR A 95 -1.88 15.90 -16.28
C THR A 95 -0.59 16.58 -16.71
N ARG A 96 0.53 16.15 -16.13
CA ARG A 96 1.87 16.47 -16.62
C ARG A 96 2.25 15.46 -17.70
N LYS A 97 2.73 15.99 -18.82
CA LYS A 97 3.25 15.24 -19.94
C LYS A 97 4.67 15.67 -20.23
N ASP A 98 5.60 14.72 -20.27
CA ASP A 98 7.00 14.96 -20.63
C ASP A 98 7.26 14.42 -22.05
N GLY A 99 8.12 15.10 -22.80
CA GLY A 99 8.46 14.76 -24.18
C GLY A 99 9.59 15.62 -24.71
N PHE A 100 9.73 15.70 -26.03
CA PHE A 100 10.85 16.39 -26.69
C PHE A 100 10.36 17.33 -27.80
N ILE A 101 11.08 18.43 -27.99
CA ILE A 101 10.92 19.31 -29.15
C ILE A 101 11.77 18.72 -30.28
N SER A 102 11.18 17.83 -31.07
CA SER A 102 11.88 17.17 -32.17
C SER A 102 10.98 17.03 -33.40
N SER A 103 11.59 17.04 -34.58
CA SER A 103 10.85 16.91 -35.83
C SER A 103 10.20 15.52 -35.92
N GLY A 104 8.89 15.47 -36.20
CA GLY A 104 8.13 14.23 -36.24
C GLY A 104 7.66 13.71 -34.88
N PHE A 105 7.97 14.41 -33.77
CA PHE A 105 7.47 14.08 -32.44
C PHE A 105 6.03 14.56 -32.27
N ALA A 106 5.07 13.64 -32.21
CA ALA A 106 3.66 13.98 -32.10
C ALA A 106 3.24 14.23 -30.65
N TYR A 107 2.10 14.88 -30.45
CA TYR A 107 1.54 15.07 -29.11
C TYR A 107 1.25 13.74 -28.40
N SER A 108 0.88 12.70 -29.16
CA SER A 108 0.67 11.35 -28.65
C SER A 108 1.95 10.66 -28.17
N ASP A 109 3.12 11.18 -28.55
CA ASP A 109 4.41 10.65 -28.09
C ASP A 109 4.80 11.19 -26.72
N TYR A 110 4.17 12.27 -26.25
CA TYR A 110 4.39 12.77 -24.90
C TYR A 110 3.82 11.80 -23.86
N ALA A 111 4.68 11.37 -22.94
CA ALA A 111 4.32 10.44 -21.89
C ALA A 111 3.62 11.17 -20.73
N ALA A 112 2.44 10.70 -20.33
CA ALA A 112 1.77 11.19 -19.13
C ALA A 112 2.47 10.62 -17.88
N THR A 113 3.31 11.45 -17.25
CA THR A 113 4.19 11.05 -16.14
C THR A 113 3.58 11.31 -14.76
N TYR A 114 2.58 12.18 -14.69
CA TYR A 114 1.87 12.47 -13.46
C TYR A 114 0.47 13.01 -13.72
N ALA A 115 -0.49 12.58 -12.91
CA ALA A 115 -1.86 13.07 -12.90
C ALA A 115 -2.27 13.37 -11.47
N GLY A 116 -3.09 14.40 -11.30
CA GLY A 116 -3.56 14.81 -9.98
C GLY A 116 -4.62 15.89 -10.06
N ARG A 117 -4.78 16.63 -8.96
CA ARG A 117 -5.68 17.78 -8.86
C ARG A 117 -4.95 18.98 -8.30
N VAL A 118 -5.38 20.18 -8.72
CA VAL A 118 -4.91 21.42 -8.10
C VAL A 118 -5.37 21.46 -6.63
N SER A 119 -4.44 21.24 -5.70
CA SER A 119 -4.70 21.30 -4.26
C SER A 119 -4.65 22.73 -3.74
N ASN A 120 -3.75 23.54 -4.32
CA ASN A 120 -3.58 24.94 -3.99
C ASN A 120 -3.12 25.75 -5.21
N TRP A 121 -3.32 27.07 -5.17
CA TRP A 121 -2.72 27.98 -6.11
C TRP A 121 -2.53 29.36 -5.47
N SER A 122 -1.52 30.10 -5.92
CA SER A 122 -1.25 31.46 -5.45
C SER A 122 -0.73 32.33 -6.57
N ARG A 123 -0.92 33.65 -6.43
CA ARG A 123 -0.38 34.65 -7.37
C ARG A 123 0.56 35.58 -6.63
N LYS A 124 1.74 35.81 -7.20
CA LYS A 124 2.70 36.82 -6.72
C LYS A 124 3.22 37.62 -7.91
N GLY A 125 2.78 38.87 -8.04
CA GLY A 125 3.12 39.70 -9.20
C GLY A 125 2.62 39.08 -10.50
N ASP A 126 3.56 38.83 -11.42
CA ASP A 126 3.34 38.25 -12.75
C ASP A 126 3.52 36.73 -12.78
N GLU A 127 3.49 36.07 -11.62
CA GLU A 127 3.59 34.61 -11.51
C GLU A 127 2.34 34.01 -10.87
N LEU A 128 1.81 32.97 -11.52
CA LEU A 128 0.81 32.06 -10.98
C LEU A 128 1.50 30.75 -10.63
N THR A 129 1.44 30.37 -9.35
CA THR A 129 1.93 29.10 -8.84
C THR A 129 0.75 28.17 -8.60
N ILE A 130 0.76 26.99 -9.22
CA ILE A 130 -0.26 25.94 -9.09
C ILE A 130 0.40 24.74 -8.42
N THR A 131 -0.14 24.31 -7.29
CA THR A 131 0.27 23.09 -6.60
C THR A 131 -0.69 21.97 -6.97
N VAL A 132 -0.15 20.86 -7.47
CA VAL A 132 -0.90 19.69 -7.93
C VAL A 132 -0.53 18.50 -7.07
N SER A 133 -1.49 17.99 -6.31
CA SER A 133 -1.33 16.78 -5.50
C SER A 133 -2.02 15.61 -6.20
N ASP A 134 -1.53 14.40 -5.96
CA ASP A 134 -2.15 13.18 -6.49
C ASP A 134 -3.52 12.91 -5.85
N ASP A 135 -4.18 11.84 -6.28
CA ASP A 135 -5.48 11.45 -5.74
C ASP A 135 -5.47 11.00 -4.27
N LEU A 136 -4.31 10.74 -3.68
CA LEU A 136 -4.18 10.42 -2.25
C LEU A 136 -4.24 11.68 -1.36
N ILE A 137 -4.34 12.88 -1.93
CA ILE A 137 -4.61 14.11 -1.15
C ILE A 137 -5.90 13.99 -0.32
N ASP A 138 -6.90 13.28 -0.83
CA ASP A 138 -8.19 13.06 -0.16
C ASP A 138 -8.06 12.12 1.06
N ALA A 139 -6.94 11.41 1.22
CA ALA A 139 -6.70 10.54 2.38
C ALA A 139 -6.59 11.31 3.72
N ALA A 140 -6.52 12.65 3.68
CA ALA A 140 -6.66 13.50 4.88
C ALA A 140 -8.10 13.53 5.43
N LYS A 141 -9.10 13.06 4.68
CA LYS A 141 -10.49 12.97 5.14
C LYS A 141 -10.62 11.96 6.27
N LYS A 142 -11.36 12.32 7.32
CA LYS A 142 -11.64 11.43 8.44
C LYS A 142 -12.68 10.37 8.08
N ILE A 143 -12.40 9.12 8.46
CA ILE A 143 -13.33 7.99 8.39
C ILE A 143 -13.44 7.30 9.76
N PRO A 144 -14.64 6.83 10.16
CA PRO A 144 -15.94 7.22 9.57
C PRO A 144 -16.18 8.74 9.72
N ALA A 145 -17.11 9.27 8.91
CA ALA A 145 -17.50 10.68 9.01
C ALA A 145 -18.08 10.99 10.40
N GLU A 146 -17.57 12.01 11.07
CA GLU A 146 -17.98 12.36 12.42
C GLU A 146 -19.45 12.83 12.47
N ASN A 147 -20.23 12.30 13.42
CA ASN A 147 -21.59 12.75 13.69
C ASN A 147 -21.74 13.22 15.15
N SER A 148 -22.78 14.01 15.43
CA SER A 148 -23.02 14.60 16.76
C SER A 148 -23.31 13.56 17.85
N ALA A 149 -23.89 12.41 17.47
CA ALA A 149 -24.23 11.32 18.38
C ALA A 149 -23.05 10.39 18.71
N LYS A 150 -21.91 10.56 18.02
CA LYS A 150 -20.73 9.67 18.10
C LYS A 150 -21.06 8.20 17.81
N THR A 151 -22.06 7.95 16.98
CA THR A 151 -22.53 6.62 16.55
C THR A 151 -22.00 6.21 15.18
N GLN A 152 -21.20 7.06 14.52
CA GLN A 152 -20.60 6.74 13.25
C GLN A 152 -19.69 5.50 13.33
N TYR A 153 -19.70 4.69 12.27
CA TYR A 153 -18.80 3.55 12.13
C TYR A 153 -18.49 3.25 10.66
N ALA A 154 -17.38 2.56 10.43
CA ALA A 154 -17.07 1.89 9.16
C ALA A 154 -16.71 0.43 9.47
N SER A 155 -17.42 -0.51 8.86
CA SER A 155 -17.30 -1.94 9.17
C SER A 155 -16.49 -2.66 8.09
N PHE A 156 -15.45 -3.37 8.51
CA PHE A 156 -14.56 -4.17 7.67
C PHE A 156 -14.39 -5.55 8.30
N ARG A 157 -15.40 -6.41 8.19
CA ARG A 157 -15.40 -7.73 8.82
C ARG A 157 -15.02 -8.82 7.85
N ASN A 158 -14.10 -9.69 8.27
CA ASN A 158 -13.60 -10.82 7.47
C ASN A 158 -13.24 -10.43 6.03
N MET A 159 -12.54 -9.31 5.84
CA MET A 159 -12.16 -8.77 4.54
C MET A 159 -10.65 -8.93 4.31
N HIS A 160 -10.23 -9.08 3.05
CA HIS A 160 -8.82 -9.05 2.72
C HIS A 160 -8.27 -7.61 2.83
N PRO A 161 -7.03 -7.37 3.33
CA PRO A 161 -6.48 -6.02 3.47
C PRO A 161 -6.51 -5.18 2.20
N ALA A 162 -6.20 -5.76 1.03
CA ALA A 162 -6.30 -5.06 -0.26
C ALA A 162 -7.74 -4.62 -0.61
N ASP A 163 -8.74 -5.43 -0.23
CA ASP A 163 -10.15 -5.09 -0.44
C ASP A 163 -10.60 -3.98 0.52
N ILE A 164 -10.09 -3.98 1.76
CA ILE A 164 -10.31 -2.89 2.73
C ILE A 164 -9.71 -1.59 2.19
N MET A 165 -8.45 -1.59 1.74
CA MET A 165 -7.81 -0.41 1.14
C MET A 165 -8.61 0.10 -0.06
N THR A 166 -9.03 -0.80 -0.97
CA THR A 166 -9.84 -0.45 -2.14
C THR A 166 -11.19 0.15 -1.72
N ASN A 167 -11.86 -0.41 -0.70
CA ASN A 167 -13.10 0.15 -0.18
C ASN A 167 -12.90 1.55 0.42
N ILE A 168 -11.81 1.75 1.18
CA ILE A 168 -11.47 3.08 1.73
C ILE A 168 -11.31 4.09 0.59
N LEU A 169 -10.55 3.77 -0.45
CA LEU A 169 -10.31 4.67 -1.59
C LEU A 169 -11.60 4.98 -2.36
N LEU A 170 -12.34 3.95 -2.78
CA LEU A 170 -13.49 4.11 -3.67
C LEU A 170 -14.75 4.56 -2.94
N THR A 171 -15.04 3.96 -1.80
CA THR A 171 -16.32 4.16 -1.09
C THR A 171 -16.22 5.23 -0.01
N GLN A 172 -15.19 5.17 0.84
CA GLN A 172 -15.10 6.09 1.99
C GLN A 172 -14.57 7.47 1.59
N LEU A 173 -13.55 7.49 0.74
CA LEU A 173 -12.98 8.73 0.19
C LEU A 173 -13.75 9.24 -1.02
N GLY A 174 -14.36 8.35 -1.81
CA GLY A 174 -15.09 8.73 -3.02
C GLY A 174 -14.18 9.01 -4.21
N ILE A 175 -12.97 8.43 -4.23
CA ILE A 175 -12.07 8.52 -5.37
C ILE A 175 -12.69 7.74 -6.52
N ASP A 176 -12.80 8.38 -7.68
CA ASP A 176 -13.37 7.77 -8.87
C ASP A 176 -12.52 6.55 -9.30
N ALA A 177 -13.20 5.44 -9.60
CA ALA A 177 -12.60 4.16 -9.92
C ALA A 177 -11.62 4.21 -11.11
N GLN A 178 -11.74 5.18 -12.01
CA GLN A 178 -10.78 5.34 -13.11
C GLN A 178 -9.36 5.70 -12.61
N TYR A 179 -9.23 6.28 -11.41
CA TYR A 179 -7.96 6.68 -10.80
C TYR A 179 -7.43 5.65 -9.78
N VAL A 180 -8.07 4.48 -9.66
CA VAL A 180 -7.60 3.38 -8.80
C VAL A 180 -7.44 2.11 -9.64
N ASP A 181 -6.28 1.47 -9.57
CA ASP A 181 -5.99 0.23 -10.30
C ASP A 181 -6.52 -1.00 -9.53
N SER A 182 -7.84 -1.11 -9.36
CA SER A 182 -8.46 -2.20 -8.60
C SER A 182 -8.11 -3.60 -9.14
N ALA A 183 -7.81 -3.71 -10.43
CA ALA A 183 -7.34 -4.96 -11.03
C ALA A 183 -5.97 -5.36 -10.46
N LYS A 184 -5.05 -4.40 -10.30
CA LYS A 184 -3.74 -4.65 -9.67
C LYS A 184 -3.86 -5.02 -8.19
N PHE A 185 -4.77 -4.38 -7.45
CA PHE A 185 -5.06 -4.76 -6.05
C PHE A 185 -5.53 -6.22 -5.95
N ALA A 186 -6.50 -6.61 -6.78
CA ALA A 186 -7.00 -7.98 -6.82
C ALA A 186 -5.91 -8.99 -7.21
N PHE A 187 -5.10 -8.66 -8.23
CA PHE A 187 -4.00 -9.51 -8.67
C PHE A 187 -2.98 -9.77 -7.55
N GLU A 188 -2.50 -8.73 -6.88
CA GLU A 188 -1.51 -8.90 -5.80
C GLU A 188 -2.12 -9.62 -4.58
N ARG A 189 -3.40 -9.34 -4.24
CA ARG A 189 -4.16 -10.09 -3.22
C ARG A 189 -4.15 -11.58 -3.53
N ASP A 190 -4.61 -11.95 -4.71
CA ASP A 190 -4.85 -13.34 -5.09
C ASP A 190 -3.53 -14.11 -5.22
N THR A 191 -2.45 -13.40 -5.59
CA THR A 191 -1.10 -13.95 -5.72
C THR A 191 -0.43 -14.21 -4.38
N TRP A 192 -0.46 -13.24 -3.45
CA TRP A 192 0.42 -13.28 -2.27
C TRP A 192 -0.28 -13.60 -0.95
N PHE A 193 -1.56 -13.27 -0.81
CA PHE A 193 -2.24 -13.25 0.48
C PHE A 193 -3.71 -13.71 0.41
N SER A 194 -4.06 -14.57 -0.55
CA SER A 194 -5.46 -14.97 -0.81
C SER A 194 -6.26 -15.44 0.43
N GLY A 195 -5.59 -16.04 1.43
CA GLY A 195 -6.20 -16.49 2.69
C GLY A 195 -6.25 -15.45 3.83
N TRP A 196 -5.66 -14.27 3.68
CA TRP A 196 -5.59 -13.28 4.76
C TRP A 196 -6.92 -12.59 4.98
N ARG A 197 -7.34 -12.48 6.25
CA ARG A 197 -8.60 -11.86 6.64
C ARG A 197 -8.39 -10.97 7.84
N PHE A 198 -8.80 -9.71 7.70
CA PHE A 198 -8.83 -8.71 8.74
C PHE A 198 -10.28 -8.50 9.17
N ASP A 199 -10.46 -8.12 10.44
CA ASP A 199 -11.76 -7.87 11.02
C ASP A 199 -11.67 -6.66 11.96
N ARG A 200 -12.37 -5.58 11.61
CA ARG A 200 -12.40 -4.37 12.42
C ARG A 200 -13.63 -3.53 12.12
N VAL A 201 -14.20 -2.94 13.16
CA VAL A 201 -15.20 -1.88 13.03
C VAL A 201 -14.61 -0.60 13.57
N ILE A 202 -14.32 0.34 12.66
CA ILE A 202 -13.76 1.64 13.03
C ILE A 202 -14.88 2.51 13.60
N THR A 203 -14.72 2.97 14.83
CA THR A 203 -15.73 3.78 15.51
C THR A 203 -15.23 5.18 15.89
N GLU A 204 -13.94 5.45 15.71
CA GLU A 204 -13.30 6.73 15.98
C GLU A 204 -12.90 7.40 14.66
N PRO A 205 -13.40 8.61 14.35
CA PRO A 205 -12.99 9.34 13.15
C PRO A 205 -11.49 9.68 13.18
N LYS A 206 -10.72 9.06 12.28
CA LYS A 206 -9.30 9.40 12.04
C LYS A 206 -9.06 9.60 10.56
N GLU A 207 -7.99 10.30 10.22
CA GLU A 207 -7.62 10.47 8.81
C GLU A 207 -7.49 9.10 8.14
N SER A 208 -8.06 8.95 6.95
CA SER A 208 -8.03 7.69 6.20
C SER A 208 -6.59 7.23 5.94
N ASN A 209 -5.66 8.18 5.83
CA ASN A 209 -4.23 7.91 5.73
C ASN A 209 -3.71 7.07 6.90
N GLU A 210 -4.15 7.32 8.14
CA GLU A 210 -3.71 6.52 9.29
C GLU A 210 -4.10 5.06 9.12
N TYR A 211 -5.33 4.79 8.68
CA TYR A 211 -5.82 3.43 8.44
C TYR A 211 -5.13 2.75 7.25
N LEU A 212 -4.93 3.47 6.15
CA LEU A 212 -4.19 2.94 5.00
C LEU A 212 -2.74 2.61 5.39
N ASN A 213 -2.13 3.38 6.29
CA ASN A 213 -0.76 3.12 6.77
C ASN A 213 -0.71 1.90 7.69
N GLU A 214 -1.65 1.78 8.63
CA GLU A 214 -1.80 0.57 9.45
C GLU A 214 -1.91 -0.68 8.56
N LEU A 215 -2.79 -0.64 7.55
CA LEU A 215 -2.99 -1.77 6.63
C LEU A 215 -1.74 -2.09 5.79
N GLN A 216 -1.00 -1.08 5.31
CA GLN A 216 0.23 -1.27 4.53
C GLN A 216 1.33 -1.95 5.36
N ILE A 217 1.52 -1.52 6.60
CA ILE A 217 2.49 -2.11 7.53
C ILE A 217 2.14 -3.57 7.80
N GLU A 218 0.88 -3.83 8.16
CA GLU A 218 0.43 -5.17 8.57
C GLU A 218 0.40 -6.17 7.41
N SER A 219 0.15 -5.70 6.18
CA SER A 219 0.18 -6.55 4.97
C SER A 219 1.52 -6.53 4.22
N ASN A 220 2.54 -5.81 4.72
CA ASN A 220 3.84 -5.63 4.07
C ASN A 220 3.71 -5.24 2.59
N SER A 221 2.94 -4.17 2.35
CA SER A 221 2.57 -3.70 1.02
C SER A 221 2.68 -2.19 0.91
N PHE A 222 2.61 -1.68 -0.32
CA PHE A 222 2.72 -0.26 -0.64
C PHE A 222 1.54 0.19 -1.47
N LEU A 223 1.02 1.35 -1.10
CA LEU A 223 0.06 2.14 -1.83
C LEU A 223 0.77 3.36 -2.41
N PHE A 224 0.72 3.53 -3.73
CA PHE A 224 1.43 4.62 -4.39
C PHE A 224 0.73 5.02 -5.69
N HIS A 225 1.13 6.17 -6.24
CA HIS A 225 0.64 6.65 -7.53
C HIS A 225 1.62 6.27 -8.64
N ASP A 226 1.18 5.51 -9.65
CA ASP A 226 2.02 5.04 -10.77
C ASP A 226 2.25 6.09 -11.87
N GLY A 227 1.79 7.32 -11.63
CA GLY A 227 1.78 8.42 -12.59
C GLY A 227 0.38 8.71 -13.14
N GLN A 228 -0.53 7.74 -13.15
CA GLN A 228 -1.91 7.94 -13.60
C GLN A 228 -2.97 7.47 -12.59
N LYS A 229 -2.67 6.42 -11.83
CA LYS A 229 -3.60 5.79 -10.90
C LYS A 229 -2.91 5.48 -9.58
N ILE A 230 -3.71 5.44 -8.53
CA ILE A 230 -3.36 4.81 -7.27
C ILE A 230 -3.31 3.30 -7.50
N THR A 231 -2.18 2.70 -7.16
CA THR A 231 -1.89 1.28 -7.34
C THR A 231 -1.35 0.66 -6.06
N TYR A 232 -1.20 -0.66 -6.09
CA TYR A 232 -0.85 -1.49 -4.94
C TYR A 232 0.24 -2.48 -5.32
N LYS A 233 1.21 -2.67 -4.43
CA LYS A 233 2.26 -3.68 -4.58
C LYS A 233 2.58 -4.34 -3.25
N THR A 234 2.57 -5.67 -3.23
CA THR A 234 3.11 -6.42 -2.10
C THR A 234 4.63 -6.47 -2.19
N PHE A 235 5.32 -6.31 -1.05
CA PHE A 235 6.77 -6.57 -0.97
C PHE A 235 7.02 -8.08 -1.03
N ALA A 236 7.19 -8.58 -2.25
CA ALA A 236 7.30 -9.99 -2.57
C ALA A 236 8.29 -10.20 -3.74
N PRO A 237 8.82 -11.42 -3.90
CA PRO A 237 9.74 -11.71 -4.99
C PRO A 237 9.07 -11.54 -6.37
N PRO A 238 9.85 -11.35 -7.44
CA PRO A 238 9.33 -11.40 -8.79
C PRO A 238 8.64 -12.73 -9.08
N LEU A 239 7.61 -12.70 -9.92
CA LEU A 239 6.94 -13.91 -10.38
C LEU A 239 7.85 -14.70 -11.34
N PRO A 240 7.63 -16.02 -11.49
CA PRO A 240 8.26 -16.80 -12.56
C PRO A 240 8.04 -16.12 -13.92
N GLY A 241 9.08 -16.05 -14.73
CA GLY A 241 9.12 -15.39 -16.03
C GLY A 241 9.33 -13.88 -15.98
N GLN A 242 9.29 -13.26 -14.79
CA GLN A 242 9.46 -11.81 -14.61
C GLN A 242 10.79 -11.49 -13.93
N GLY A 243 11.89 -11.94 -14.56
CA GLY A 243 13.23 -11.62 -14.08
C GLY A 243 13.45 -10.10 -14.02
N PRO A 244 13.94 -9.55 -12.89
CA PRO A 244 14.25 -8.13 -12.82
C PRO A 244 15.42 -7.80 -13.76
N GLU A 245 15.38 -6.61 -14.31
CA GLU A 245 16.46 -6.07 -15.13
C GLU A 245 17.70 -5.84 -14.26
N GLU A 246 18.87 -6.13 -14.83
CA GLU A 246 20.15 -5.92 -14.18
C GLU A 246 20.75 -4.57 -14.58
N TRP A 247 21.07 -3.75 -13.58
CA TRP A 247 21.75 -2.47 -13.71
C TRP A 247 23.20 -2.59 -13.32
N THR A 248 24.08 -2.03 -14.14
CA THR A 248 25.54 -2.11 -13.98
C THR A 248 26.19 -0.74 -14.14
N ASP A 249 27.36 -0.56 -13.56
CA ASP A 249 28.17 0.68 -13.68
C ASP A 249 28.46 1.03 -15.15
N ASN A 250 28.72 0.03 -15.99
CA ASN A 250 29.08 0.25 -17.39
C ASN A 250 27.91 0.60 -18.33
N ALA A 251 26.67 0.46 -17.88
CA ALA A 251 25.51 0.55 -18.78
C ALA A 251 24.37 1.42 -18.26
N HIS A 252 24.14 1.44 -16.94
CA HIS A 252 22.95 2.06 -16.35
C HIS A 252 23.30 3.11 -15.32
N ILE A 253 24.19 2.77 -14.39
CA ILE A 253 24.49 3.58 -13.20
C ILE A 253 25.52 4.64 -13.57
N LEU A 254 25.23 5.90 -13.23
CA LEU A 254 26.16 6.98 -13.44
C LEU A 254 27.27 6.93 -12.39
N SER A 255 28.52 6.88 -12.85
CA SER A 255 29.68 6.74 -11.97
C SER A 255 29.76 7.83 -10.89
N GLY A 256 30.09 7.43 -9.66
CA GLY A 256 30.28 8.29 -8.50
C GLY A 256 28.97 8.86 -7.92
N THR A 257 27.82 8.35 -8.35
CA THR A 257 26.51 8.77 -7.84
C THR A 257 25.93 7.81 -6.80
N LEU A 258 26.46 6.59 -6.69
CA LEU A 258 25.95 5.60 -5.78
C LEU A 258 26.34 5.92 -4.34
N THR A 259 25.34 5.91 -3.47
CA THR A 259 25.49 6.04 -2.02
C THR A 259 24.71 4.92 -1.35
N GLN A 260 25.33 4.29 -0.36
CA GLN A 260 24.74 3.18 0.39
C GLN A 260 24.69 3.53 1.88
N LYS A 261 23.53 3.29 2.50
CA LYS A 261 23.36 3.34 3.95
C LYS A 261 23.02 1.94 4.46
N SER A 262 23.87 1.42 5.35
CA SER A 262 23.66 0.12 5.99
C SER A 262 22.39 0.11 6.85
N GLY A 263 21.60 -0.97 6.73
CA GLY A 263 20.40 -1.19 7.56
C GLY A 263 20.73 -1.55 9.01
N TYR A 264 21.90 -2.14 9.27
CA TYR A 264 22.28 -2.71 10.58
C TYR A 264 22.35 -1.68 11.70
N LYS A 265 22.68 -0.42 11.38
CA LYS A 265 22.82 0.63 12.39
C LYS A 265 21.49 1.03 13.03
N ASP A 266 20.42 1.06 12.23
CA ASP A 266 19.15 1.69 12.63
C ASP A 266 17.98 0.70 12.71
N ASN A 267 18.09 -0.49 12.10
CA ASN A 267 16.95 -1.38 11.85
C ASN A 267 17.16 -2.84 12.26
N LEU A 268 18.22 -3.18 12.99
CA LEU A 268 18.42 -4.53 13.51
C LEU A 268 17.39 -4.81 14.62
N PHE A 269 16.55 -5.82 14.44
CA PHE A 269 15.71 -6.37 15.51
C PHE A 269 15.71 -7.89 15.43
N ASN A 270 16.07 -8.53 16.55
CA ASN A 270 16.12 -9.99 16.69
C ASN A 270 15.00 -10.55 17.58
N ARG A 271 14.02 -9.69 17.91
CA ARG A 271 12.77 -10.05 18.57
C ARG A 271 11.63 -9.22 17.98
N ILE A 272 10.57 -9.89 17.53
CA ILE A 272 9.32 -9.26 17.09
C ILE A 272 8.21 -9.62 18.07
N VAL A 273 7.49 -8.61 18.55
CA VAL A 273 6.27 -8.78 19.36
C VAL A 273 5.11 -8.22 18.56
N ILE A 274 4.11 -9.05 18.26
CA ILE A 274 2.87 -8.64 17.60
C ILE A 274 1.74 -8.74 18.61
N TYR A 275 1.22 -7.59 19.03
CA TYR A 275 -0.03 -7.48 19.75
C TYR A 275 -1.20 -7.43 18.77
N TYR A 276 -2.26 -8.18 19.03
CA TYR A 276 -3.47 -8.27 18.19
C TYR A 276 -4.71 -8.51 19.06
N ASP A 277 -5.90 -8.59 18.45
CA ASP A 277 -7.18 -8.55 19.19
C ASP A 277 -7.39 -7.23 19.95
N TYR A 278 -7.32 -6.11 19.23
CA TYR A 278 -7.45 -4.77 19.79
C TYR A 278 -8.85 -4.49 20.37
N ASP A 279 -9.01 -4.24 21.66
CA ASP A 279 -10.33 -4.16 22.28
C ASP A 279 -11.22 -2.98 21.81
N GLU A 280 -10.69 -2.01 21.05
CA GLU A 280 -11.34 -0.77 20.63
C GLU A 280 -11.55 0.26 21.77
N SER A 281 -10.73 0.22 22.83
CA SER A 281 -10.81 1.17 23.97
C SER A 281 -10.23 2.55 23.67
N GLY A 282 -9.72 2.76 22.45
CA GLY A 282 -9.25 4.05 21.94
C GLY A 282 -7.78 4.38 22.23
N GLN A 283 -7.10 3.65 23.11
CA GLN A 283 -5.66 3.86 23.36
C GLN A 283 -4.82 2.82 22.61
N ASP A 284 -3.62 3.20 22.15
CA ASP A 284 -2.68 2.28 21.51
C ASP A 284 -1.69 1.73 22.56
N LYS A 285 -2.22 1.09 23.61
CA LYS A 285 -1.46 0.50 24.72
C LYS A 285 -1.51 -1.01 24.65
N GLU A 286 -0.45 -1.68 25.08
CA GLU A 286 -0.35 -3.15 25.05
C GLU A 286 -1.49 -3.84 25.81
N ALA A 287 -1.94 -3.26 26.92
CA ALA A 287 -3.08 -3.74 27.71
C ALA A 287 -4.43 -3.75 26.96
N ASN A 288 -4.51 -3.10 25.80
CA ASN A 288 -5.71 -3.03 24.98
C ASN A 288 -5.72 -4.08 23.86
N PHE A 289 -4.76 -4.99 23.87
CA PHE A 289 -4.67 -6.11 22.95
C PHE A 289 -4.82 -7.38 23.77
N GLU A 290 -5.79 -8.21 23.43
CA GLU A 290 -6.12 -9.41 24.21
C GLU A 290 -5.17 -10.57 23.91
N SER A 291 -4.37 -10.45 22.85
CA SER A 291 -3.46 -11.49 22.37
C SER A 291 -2.10 -10.91 21.96
N ALA A 292 -1.05 -11.71 22.12
CA ALA A 292 0.29 -11.38 21.67
C ALA A 292 1.02 -12.61 21.12
N LEU A 293 1.86 -12.41 20.11
CA LEU A 293 2.81 -13.40 19.60
C LEU A 293 4.22 -12.84 19.67
N ILE A 294 5.16 -13.65 20.16
CA ILE A 294 6.57 -13.29 20.25
C ILE A 294 7.36 -14.24 19.33
N ALA A 295 8.08 -13.67 18.37
CA ALA A 295 9.06 -14.38 17.55
C ALA A 295 10.47 -13.93 17.97
N VAL A 296 11.35 -14.89 18.23
CA VAL A 296 12.70 -14.64 18.75
C VAL A 296 13.73 -15.36 17.89
N ASP A 297 14.81 -14.67 17.54
CA ASP A 297 16.03 -15.30 17.06
C ASP A 297 17.04 -15.41 18.20
N ALA A 298 17.02 -16.55 18.89
CA ALA A 298 17.87 -16.79 20.04
C ALA A 298 19.35 -16.82 19.68
N ALA A 299 19.71 -17.27 18.47
CA ALA A 299 21.10 -17.31 18.02
C ALA A 299 21.66 -15.89 17.87
N SER A 300 20.86 -14.97 17.30
CA SER A 300 21.22 -13.56 17.17
C SER A 300 21.40 -12.83 18.49
N GLN A 301 20.75 -13.29 19.56
CA GLN A 301 20.87 -12.71 20.91
C GLN A 301 22.07 -13.27 21.69
N GLY A 302 22.72 -14.34 21.20
CA GLY A 302 23.86 -14.97 21.84
C GLY A 302 25.18 -14.21 21.65
N ALA A 303 26.17 -14.57 22.47
CA ALA A 303 27.52 -13.99 22.46
C ALA A 303 28.27 -14.19 21.14
N ASP A 304 27.91 -15.23 20.37
CA ASP A 304 28.53 -15.55 19.07
C ASP A 304 28.03 -14.67 17.92
N GLN A 305 26.97 -13.86 18.14
CA GLN A 305 26.43 -12.93 17.15
C GLN A 305 26.43 -11.50 17.70
N TRP A 306 25.25 -10.89 17.90
CA TRP A 306 25.14 -9.49 18.27
C TRP A 306 25.19 -9.26 19.78
N ASN A 307 24.97 -10.32 20.59
CA ASN A 307 24.99 -10.28 22.05
C ASN A 307 24.09 -9.17 22.65
N GLU A 308 22.97 -8.88 22.00
CA GLU A 308 22.00 -7.86 22.41
C GLU A 308 20.58 -8.29 22.09
N VAL A 309 19.60 -7.76 22.82
CA VAL A 309 18.16 -8.01 22.59
C VAL A 309 17.51 -6.75 22.07
N LEU A 310 17.20 -6.75 20.77
CA LEU A 310 16.55 -5.62 20.09
C LEU A 310 15.13 -6.02 19.71
N THR A 311 14.15 -5.34 20.32
CA THR A 311 12.72 -5.68 20.18
C THR A 311 11.99 -4.67 19.30
N LYS A 312 11.29 -5.17 18.28
CA LYS A 312 10.31 -4.41 17.51
C LYS A 312 8.91 -4.82 17.93
N THR A 313 8.15 -3.86 18.42
CA THR A 313 6.74 -4.05 18.76
C THR A 313 5.85 -3.59 17.61
N ILE A 314 4.88 -4.42 17.25
CA ILE A 314 3.82 -4.13 16.28
C ILE A 314 2.49 -4.32 16.99
N LYS A 315 1.60 -3.35 16.81
CA LYS A 315 0.28 -3.32 17.42
C LYS A 315 -0.75 -3.37 16.31
N SER A 316 -1.14 -4.60 15.95
CA SER A 316 -2.09 -4.82 14.87
C SER A 316 -3.52 -4.64 15.37
N LYS A 317 -4.21 -3.65 14.81
CA LYS A 317 -5.62 -3.38 15.16
C LYS A 317 -6.61 -4.11 14.26
N TRP A 318 -6.11 -4.68 13.15
CA TRP A 318 -6.93 -5.32 12.12
C TRP A 318 -6.97 -6.84 12.22
N ILE A 319 -5.97 -7.44 12.88
CA ILE A 319 -5.92 -8.87 13.09
C ILE A 319 -6.76 -9.26 14.31
N ARG A 320 -7.73 -10.16 14.09
CA ARG A 320 -8.64 -10.70 15.12
C ARG A 320 -8.65 -12.20 15.14
N SER A 321 -8.76 -12.80 16.31
CA SER A 321 -8.96 -14.23 16.53
C SER A 321 -10.39 -14.67 16.26
N LEU A 322 -11.36 -13.76 16.43
CA LEU A 322 -12.78 -14.03 16.31
C LEU A 322 -13.45 -13.04 15.34
N THR A 323 -14.52 -13.50 14.69
CA THR A 323 -15.52 -12.68 13.99
C THR A 323 -16.91 -13.03 14.52
N TYR A 324 -17.92 -12.22 14.22
CA TYR A 324 -19.26 -12.38 14.78
C TYR A 324 -20.35 -11.94 13.80
N ALA A 325 -21.55 -12.50 13.98
CA ALA A 325 -22.74 -12.07 13.27
C ALA A 325 -23.29 -10.75 13.84
N GLU A 326 -23.82 -9.88 12.98
CA GLU A 326 -24.53 -8.69 13.43
C GLU A 326 -25.96 -9.02 13.88
N PRO A 327 -26.50 -8.29 14.87
CA PRO A 327 -27.90 -8.39 15.20
C PRO A 327 -28.75 -7.86 14.03
N SER A 328 -29.81 -8.59 13.72
CA SER A 328 -30.78 -8.30 12.67
C SER A 328 -32.16 -7.98 13.23
N SER A 329 -32.52 -8.55 14.38
CA SER A 329 -33.81 -8.36 15.05
C SER A 329 -33.76 -7.24 16.09
N ILE A 330 -32.61 -7.05 16.75
CA ILE A 330 -32.37 -5.92 17.65
C ILE A 330 -31.83 -4.76 16.81
N THR A 331 -32.73 -4.09 16.10
CA THR A 331 -32.40 -2.95 15.24
C THR A 331 -31.76 -1.80 16.03
N GLY A 332 -30.97 -0.96 15.36
CA GLY A 332 -30.29 0.16 16.00
C GLY A 332 -29.09 -0.22 16.86
N VAL A 333 -28.70 -1.50 16.90
CA VAL A 333 -27.49 -1.98 17.58
C VAL A 333 -26.48 -2.45 16.55
N VAL A 334 -25.22 -2.06 16.72
CA VAL A 334 -24.09 -2.50 15.88
C VAL A 334 -22.99 -3.01 16.79
N ILE A 335 -22.53 -4.24 16.59
CA ILE A 335 -21.45 -4.82 17.40
C ILE A 335 -20.11 -4.40 16.80
N TYR A 336 -19.22 -3.78 17.57
CA TYR A 336 -17.92 -3.32 17.07
C TYR A 336 -16.71 -4.01 17.71
N HIS A 337 -16.93 -4.77 18.78
CA HIS A 337 -15.91 -5.65 19.38
C HIS A 337 -16.58 -6.78 20.17
N VAL A 338 -15.97 -7.95 20.16
CA VAL A 338 -16.29 -9.08 21.02
C VAL A 338 -14.99 -9.60 21.61
N SER A 339 -14.90 -9.67 22.94
CA SER A 339 -13.68 -10.15 23.60
C SER A 339 -13.38 -11.60 23.21
N ASN A 340 -12.10 -11.91 23.03
CA ASN A 340 -11.57 -13.25 22.79
C ASN A 340 -11.96 -14.23 23.92
N ALA A 341 -12.13 -13.73 25.15
CA ALA A 341 -12.56 -14.52 26.30
C ALA A 341 -13.99 -15.09 26.15
N ASN A 342 -14.83 -14.54 25.27
CA ASN A 342 -16.14 -15.13 24.98
C ASN A 342 -16.01 -16.54 24.37
N GLY A 343 -14.92 -16.80 23.65
CA GLY A 343 -14.73 -18.03 22.88
C GLY A 343 -15.67 -18.13 21.67
N VAL A 344 -15.55 -19.24 20.95
CA VAL A 344 -16.44 -19.59 19.83
C VAL A 344 -17.76 -20.18 20.32
N GLY A 345 -18.84 -19.91 19.59
CA GLY A 345 -20.17 -20.44 19.87
C GLY A 345 -21.25 -19.38 19.73
N THR A 346 -22.42 -19.65 20.32
CA THR A 346 -23.56 -18.74 20.25
C THR A 346 -23.80 -18.09 21.60
N GLY A 347 -23.69 -16.77 21.65
CA GLY A 347 -24.15 -15.98 22.79
C GLY A 347 -25.53 -15.38 22.53
N THR A 348 -26.12 -14.76 23.54
CA THR A 348 -27.47 -14.18 23.46
C THR A 348 -27.43 -12.70 23.86
N LEU A 349 -27.91 -11.85 22.96
CA LEU A 349 -28.13 -10.43 23.20
C LEU A 349 -29.63 -10.21 23.46
N THR A 350 -29.97 -9.52 24.56
CA THR A 350 -31.36 -9.25 24.93
C THR A 350 -31.57 -7.76 25.11
N TYR A 351 -32.63 -7.24 24.48
CA TYR A 351 -33.15 -5.90 24.66
C TYR A 351 -34.49 -5.93 25.40
N THR A 352 -34.61 -5.12 26.46
CA THR A 352 -35.86 -4.92 27.21
C THR A 352 -36.40 -3.53 26.96
N ALA A 353 -37.55 -3.43 26.28
CA ALA A 353 -38.12 -2.16 25.83
C ALA A 353 -38.60 -1.27 26.99
N ALA A 354 -39.19 -1.88 28.03
CA ALA A 354 -39.73 -1.16 29.17
C ALA A 354 -38.66 -0.35 29.93
N SER A 355 -37.48 -0.95 30.14
CA SER A 355 -36.33 -0.33 30.81
C SER A 355 -35.33 0.31 29.84
N LYS A 356 -35.47 0.06 28.53
CA LYS A 356 -34.49 0.40 27.50
C LYS A 356 -33.08 -0.07 27.86
N THR A 357 -32.96 -1.35 28.23
CA THR A 357 -31.67 -1.94 28.63
C THR A 357 -31.23 -3.06 27.68
N LEU A 358 -29.91 -3.20 27.50
CA LEU A 358 -29.28 -4.33 26.83
C LEU A 358 -28.58 -5.26 27.85
N GLN A 359 -28.60 -6.56 27.58
CA GLN A 359 -27.87 -7.58 28.34
C GLN A 359 -27.19 -8.56 27.39
N TRP A 360 -26.02 -9.04 27.79
CA TRP A 360 -25.24 -10.04 27.05
C TRP A 360 -25.10 -11.32 27.86
N SER A 361 -25.19 -12.46 27.18
CA SER A 361 -24.82 -13.77 27.69
C SER A 361 -23.81 -14.39 26.72
N ALA A 362 -22.56 -14.51 27.14
CA ALA A 362 -21.50 -15.12 26.32
C ALA A 362 -21.81 -16.60 26.00
N PRO A 363 -21.19 -17.20 24.97
CA PRO A 363 -21.32 -18.63 24.69
C PRO A 363 -21.04 -19.49 25.93
N GLY A 364 -22.03 -20.29 26.34
CA GLY A 364 -21.96 -21.14 27.53
C GLY A 364 -21.87 -20.38 28.87
N GLY A 365 -21.97 -19.05 28.88
CA GLY A 365 -21.97 -18.21 30.07
C GLY A 365 -23.38 -17.85 30.56
N GLY A 366 -23.44 -17.24 31.74
CA GLY A 366 -24.67 -16.63 32.26
C GLY A 366 -24.87 -15.20 31.75
N ILE A 367 -26.09 -14.70 31.94
CA ILE A 367 -26.46 -13.31 31.61
C ILE A 367 -25.77 -12.32 32.53
N GLY A 368 -25.17 -11.27 31.96
CA GLY A 368 -24.58 -10.18 32.73
C GLY A 368 -25.58 -9.10 33.14
N ALA A 369 -25.06 -8.04 33.76
CA ALA A 369 -25.86 -6.91 34.23
C ALA A 369 -26.52 -6.15 33.06
N ALA A 370 -27.70 -5.59 33.32
CA ALA A 370 -28.43 -4.75 32.38
C ALA A 370 -27.76 -3.39 32.24
N VAL A 371 -27.52 -2.96 31.00
CA VAL A 371 -26.91 -1.67 30.64
C VAL A 371 -27.99 -0.76 30.07
N ASP A 372 -28.17 0.42 30.67
CA ASP A 372 -29.10 1.46 30.21
C ASP A 372 -28.63 2.03 28.86
N VAL A 373 -29.49 1.94 27.84
CA VAL A 373 -29.27 2.47 26.49
C VAL A 373 -30.33 3.50 26.12
N THR A 374 -30.75 4.33 27.07
CA THR A 374 -31.67 5.46 26.85
C THR A 374 -31.09 6.57 25.97
N LYS A 375 -29.79 6.57 25.70
CA LYS A 375 -29.08 7.54 24.85
C LYS A 375 -28.30 6.85 23.75
N ASP A 376 -28.13 7.56 22.63
CA ASP A 376 -27.22 7.14 21.57
C ASP A 376 -25.78 7.08 22.11
N GLY A 377 -24.99 6.12 21.66
CA GLY A 377 -23.59 6.05 22.05
C GLY A 377 -22.98 4.66 21.98
N LYS A 378 -21.83 4.52 22.63
CA LYS A 378 -21.06 3.28 22.73
C LYS A 378 -21.23 2.68 24.12
N PHE A 379 -21.52 1.39 24.17
CA PHE A 379 -21.77 0.66 25.42
C PHE A 379 -20.92 -0.61 25.45
N GLN A 380 -20.52 -1.01 26.64
CA GLN A 380 -19.87 -2.29 26.91
C GLN A 380 -20.86 -3.17 27.68
N LEU A 381 -21.15 -4.35 27.14
CA LEU A 381 -22.06 -5.33 27.71
C LEU A 381 -21.23 -6.51 28.23
N PHE A 382 -21.25 -6.72 29.53
CA PHE A 382 -20.60 -7.87 30.16
C PHE A 382 -21.54 -9.07 30.19
N GLY A 383 -20.97 -10.28 30.12
CA GLY A 383 -21.64 -11.50 30.55
C GLY A 383 -21.62 -11.61 32.08
N ALA A 384 -22.04 -12.76 32.62
CA ALA A 384 -21.91 -13.01 34.06
C ALA A 384 -20.44 -13.03 34.55
N ASP A 385 -19.51 -13.39 33.65
CA ASP A 385 -18.06 -13.22 33.83
C ASP A 385 -17.64 -11.91 33.14
N GLU A 386 -17.12 -10.95 33.91
CA GLU A 386 -16.74 -9.63 33.41
C GLU A 386 -15.55 -9.66 32.44
N THR A 387 -14.81 -10.77 32.36
CA THR A 387 -13.80 -10.95 31.30
C THR A 387 -14.44 -11.21 29.95
N LYS A 388 -15.69 -11.68 29.91
CA LYS A 388 -16.46 -11.97 28.70
C LYS A 388 -17.40 -10.81 28.40
N TYR A 389 -17.04 -9.99 27.43
CA TYR A 389 -17.83 -8.81 27.08
C TYR A 389 -17.91 -8.59 25.58
N MET A 390 -18.88 -7.78 25.16
CA MET A 390 -18.95 -7.20 23.82
C MET A 390 -19.14 -5.69 23.90
N ARG A 391 -18.79 -4.99 22.84
CA ARG A 391 -19.02 -3.56 22.73
C ARG A 391 -19.94 -3.26 21.55
N VAL A 392 -20.90 -2.37 21.79
CA VAL A 392 -21.96 -2.04 20.84
C VAL A 392 -22.12 -0.54 20.66
N ILE A 393 -22.47 -0.11 19.46
CA ILE A 393 -23.02 1.22 19.20
C ILE A 393 -24.54 1.09 19.21
N VAL A 394 -25.22 2.01 19.88
CA VAL A 394 -26.67 2.07 19.94
C VAL A 394 -27.18 3.38 19.33
N THR A 395 -28.17 3.26 18.45
CA THR A 395 -29.02 4.33 17.91
C THR A 395 -30.43 4.14 18.43
N THR A 396 -30.78 4.89 19.48
CA THR A 396 -31.98 4.68 20.29
C THR A 396 -33.28 4.81 19.51
N ALA A 397 -33.33 5.74 18.55
CA ALA A 397 -34.48 5.92 17.67
C ALA A 397 -34.79 4.70 16.79
N SER A 398 -33.82 3.79 16.63
CA SER A 398 -33.95 2.57 15.82
C SER A 398 -34.11 1.31 16.65
N LEU A 399 -34.19 1.40 17.99
CA LEU A 399 -34.41 0.22 18.84
C LEU A 399 -35.82 -0.35 18.64
N PRO A 400 -36.01 -1.68 18.78
CA PRO A 400 -37.33 -2.29 18.68
C PRO A 400 -38.35 -1.70 19.66
N ALA A 401 -39.63 -1.64 19.26
CA ALA A 401 -40.69 -1.14 20.15
C ALA A 401 -41.04 -2.11 21.30
N GLY A 402 -40.70 -3.39 21.15
CA GLY A 402 -40.93 -4.45 22.14
C GLY A 402 -39.63 -5.13 22.57
N ASN A 403 -39.73 -6.03 23.55
CA ASN A 403 -38.59 -6.86 23.95
C ASN A 403 -38.11 -7.70 22.77
N ALA A 404 -36.80 -7.86 22.65
CA ALA A 404 -36.18 -8.65 21.59
C ALA A 404 -34.99 -9.43 22.14
N THR A 405 -34.79 -10.64 21.64
CA THR A 405 -33.66 -11.49 22.01
C THR A 405 -33.11 -12.12 20.74
N GLU A 406 -31.78 -12.07 20.59
CA GLU A 406 -31.09 -12.56 19.41
C GLU A 406 -29.86 -13.38 19.76
N ASN A 407 -29.64 -14.42 18.98
CA ASN A 407 -28.47 -15.27 19.07
C ASN A 407 -27.35 -14.72 18.19
N ILE A 408 -26.21 -14.40 18.81
CA ILE A 408 -25.02 -13.88 18.13
C ILE A 408 -24.02 -15.01 17.99
N LEU A 409 -23.78 -15.44 16.74
CA LEU A 409 -22.77 -16.44 16.43
C LEU A 409 -21.38 -15.81 16.42
N ILE A 410 -20.46 -16.36 17.20
CA ILE A 410 -19.04 -16.02 17.26
C ILE A 410 -18.25 -17.16 16.62
N THR A 411 -17.44 -16.84 15.61
CA THR A 411 -16.68 -17.81 14.80
C THR A 411 -15.19 -17.51 14.88
N ALA A 412 -14.36 -18.55 14.91
CA ALA A 412 -12.91 -18.41 14.89
C ALA A 412 -12.41 -17.99 13.50
N LEU A 413 -11.41 -17.13 13.49
CA LEU A 413 -10.61 -16.81 12.31
C LEU A 413 -9.30 -17.61 12.34
N SER A 414 -8.69 -17.86 11.19
CA SER A 414 -7.44 -18.63 11.06
C SER A 414 -6.19 -17.81 11.45
N THR A 415 -6.25 -17.13 12.59
CA THR A 415 -5.39 -16.00 12.92
C THR A 415 -4.01 -16.40 13.40
N ASN A 416 -3.89 -17.50 14.16
CA ASN A 416 -2.61 -17.97 14.66
C ASN A 416 -1.60 -18.24 13.53
N ALA A 417 -2.04 -18.85 12.44
CA ALA A 417 -1.19 -19.11 11.28
C ALA A 417 -0.77 -17.80 10.60
N MET A 418 -1.69 -16.84 10.47
CA MET A 418 -1.42 -15.54 9.88
C MET A 418 -0.42 -14.73 10.71
N VAL A 419 -0.64 -14.59 12.03
CA VAL A 419 0.25 -13.82 12.93
C VAL A 419 1.62 -14.48 13.02
N THR A 420 1.68 -15.81 13.07
CA THR A 420 2.97 -16.55 13.05
C THR A 420 3.73 -16.26 11.76
N THR A 421 3.06 -16.36 10.60
CA THR A 421 3.67 -16.06 9.30
C THR A 421 4.15 -14.61 9.22
N LEU A 422 3.34 -13.65 9.69
CA LEU A 422 3.71 -12.24 9.74
C LEU A 422 4.93 -12.02 10.63
N ALA A 423 4.94 -12.57 11.85
CA ALA A 423 6.05 -12.44 12.78
C ALA A 423 7.35 -13.03 12.23
N GLN A 424 7.30 -14.19 11.58
CA GLN A 424 8.47 -14.82 10.95
C GLN A 424 8.99 -13.99 9.76
N LYS A 425 8.09 -13.47 8.92
CA LYS A 425 8.46 -12.57 7.80
C LYS A 425 9.17 -11.32 8.31
N LEU A 426 8.60 -10.67 9.32
CA LEU A 426 9.18 -9.46 9.91
C LEU A 426 10.47 -9.74 10.65
N LEU A 427 10.55 -10.85 11.41
CA LEU A 427 11.79 -11.25 12.09
C LEU A 427 12.89 -11.48 11.07
N SER A 428 12.61 -12.15 9.95
CA SER A 428 13.58 -12.36 8.88
C SER A 428 14.04 -11.03 8.26
N ARG A 429 13.11 -10.08 8.06
CA ARG A 429 13.41 -8.74 7.53
C ARG A 429 14.26 -7.88 8.47
N TYR A 430 13.96 -7.89 9.76
CA TYR A 430 14.65 -7.04 10.73
C TYR A 430 15.90 -7.68 11.33
N ARG A 431 16.02 -9.01 11.32
CA ARG A 431 17.27 -9.70 11.69
C ARG A 431 18.41 -9.35 10.73
N ASN A 432 18.09 -9.29 9.43
CA ASN A 432 19.02 -8.93 8.37
C ASN A 432 18.53 -7.65 7.68
N PRO A 433 18.61 -6.49 8.37
CA PRO A 433 18.02 -5.26 7.89
C PRO A 433 18.62 -4.84 6.56
N ALA A 434 17.73 -4.59 5.59
CA ALA A 434 18.08 -4.16 4.25
C ALA A 434 18.89 -2.84 4.24
N ALA A 435 19.90 -2.76 3.37
CA ALA A 435 20.52 -1.49 3.03
C ALA A 435 19.55 -0.60 2.23
N THR A 436 19.75 0.71 2.31
CA THR A 436 19.12 1.65 1.39
C THR A 436 20.19 2.25 0.49
N VAL A 437 19.91 2.36 -0.80
CA VAL A 437 20.82 2.96 -1.78
C VAL A 437 20.19 4.15 -2.47
N SER A 438 21.01 5.10 -2.90
CA SER A 438 20.62 6.18 -3.80
C SER A 438 21.65 6.27 -4.92
N LEU A 439 21.20 6.38 -6.16
CA LEU A 439 22.05 6.44 -7.35
C LEU A 439 21.33 7.20 -8.46
N ASP A 440 22.09 7.75 -9.41
CA ASP A 440 21.52 8.28 -10.65
C ASP A 440 21.71 7.27 -11.78
N VAL A 441 20.69 7.10 -12.61
CA VAL A 441 20.77 6.31 -13.84
C VAL A 441 20.64 7.16 -15.10
N ASP A 442 21.25 6.66 -16.17
CA ASP A 442 20.92 6.95 -17.57
C ASP A 442 19.41 7.11 -17.77
N ILE A 443 18.84 8.29 -18.12
CA ILE A 443 17.42 8.34 -18.51
C ILE A 443 17.15 7.44 -19.72
N ASN A 444 18.09 7.42 -20.68
CA ASN A 444 18.69 6.20 -21.26
C ASN A 444 17.97 4.88 -21.08
N CYS A 445 18.14 4.43 -19.86
CA CYS A 445 17.94 3.07 -19.40
C CYS A 445 16.82 3.01 -18.36
N ALA A 446 16.08 4.12 -18.21
CA ALA A 446 14.91 4.22 -17.35
C ALA A 446 13.64 3.65 -18.00
N GLY A 447 13.72 3.18 -19.25
CA GLY A 447 12.63 2.51 -19.95
C GLY A 447 12.90 1.01 -20.12
N TRP A 448 11.96 0.16 -19.70
CA TRP A 448 12.00 -1.29 -19.87
C TRP A 448 10.63 -1.82 -20.29
N ASP A 449 10.58 -2.71 -21.28
CA ASP A 449 9.34 -3.28 -21.84
C ASP A 449 8.28 -2.21 -22.18
N SER A 450 8.71 -1.14 -22.85
CA SER A 450 7.89 0.04 -23.18
C SER A 450 7.29 0.79 -21.98
N ALA A 451 7.72 0.50 -20.75
CA ALA A 451 7.31 1.19 -19.54
C ALA A 451 8.47 2.00 -18.95
N PHE A 452 8.20 3.19 -18.44
CA PHE A 452 9.15 3.93 -17.60
C PHE A 452 9.22 3.28 -16.22
N ILE A 453 10.41 3.28 -15.61
CA ILE A 453 10.59 2.78 -14.25
C ILE A 453 9.72 3.55 -13.26
N GLN A 454 9.20 2.82 -12.28
CA GLN A 454 8.29 3.36 -11.28
C GLN A 454 8.71 2.92 -9.88
N PRO A 455 8.23 3.62 -8.83
CA PRO A 455 8.33 3.09 -7.49
C PRO A 455 7.72 1.68 -7.40
N ALA A 456 8.28 0.86 -6.53
CA ALA A 456 7.99 -0.55 -6.32
C ALA A 456 8.47 -1.53 -7.42
N ASP A 457 9.10 -1.03 -8.50
CA ASP A 457 9.83 -1.91 -9.43
C ASP A 457 11.01 -2.58 -8.73
N ILE A 458 11.35 -3.78 -9.19
CA ILE A 458 12.49 -4.56 -8.68
C ILE A 458 13.58 -4.56 -9.75
N LYS A 459 14.83 -4.30 -9.33
CA LYS A 459 16.02 -4.31 -10.16
C LYS A 459 17.12 -5.10 -9.48
N ASP A 460 17.96 -5.76 -10.26
CA ASP A 460 19.20 -6.35 -9.75
C ASP A 460 20.33 -5.34 -10.02
N ILE A 461 21.19 -5.05 -9.05
CA ILE A 461 22.30 -4.08 -9.16
C ILE A 461 23.62 -4.83 -9.07
N THR A 462 24.48 -4.63 -10.06
CA THR A 462 25.86 -5.11 -10.06
C THR A 462 26.80 -3.91 -10.12
N THR A 463 27.52 -3.65 -9.03
CA THR A 463 28.35 -2.44 -8.88
C THR A 463 29.54 -2.69 -7.98
N ASP A 464 30.67 -2.04 -8.27
CA ASP A 464 31.83 -2.00 -7.38
C ASP A 464 31.80 -0.80 -6.40
N GLU A 465 30.85 0.12 -6.54
CA GLU A 465 30.69 1.30 -5.68
C GLU A 465 29.95 0.99 -4.35
N ALA A 466 29.37 -0.21 -4.21
CA ALA A 466 28.70 -0.69 -2.99
C ALA A 466 29.11 -2.12 -2.63
N SER A 467 29.02 -2.45 -1.34
CA SER A 467 29.33 -3.79 -0.84
C SER A 467 28.55 -4.11 0.45
N GLU A 468 28.39 -5.40 0.73
CA GLU A 468 28.05 -5.84 2.08
C GLU A 468 29.29 -5.91 2.97
N LYS A 469 29.09 -6.04 4.28
CA LYS A 469 30.21 -6.21 5.21
C LYS A 469 30.99 -7.48 4.86
N GLY A 470 32.24 -7.32 4.44
CA GLY A 470 33.14 -8.42 4.09
C GLY A 470 33.21 -8.71 2.59
N GLU A 471 32.40 -8.02 1.78
CA GLU A 471 32.43 -8.11 0.32
C GLU A 471 33.13 -6.88 -0.28
N THR A 472 33.62 -7.01 -1.51
CA THR A 472 34.25 -5.89 -2.24
C THR A 472 33.32 -5.20 -3.22
N SER A 473 32.21 -5.84 -3.58
CA SER A 473 31.26 -5.35 -4.58
C SER A 473 29.88 -5.97 -4.38
N TRP A 474 28.87 -5.37 -4.97
CA TRP A 474 27.56 -5.99 -5.15
C TRP A 474 27.54 -6.80 -6.43
N MET A 475 27.31 -8.10 -6.30
CA MET A 475 27.21 -9.04 -7.40
C MET A 475 25.75 -9.43 -7.57
N LYS A 476 24.99 -8.61 -8.31
CA LYS A 476 23.56 -8.82 -8.61
C LYS A 476 22.64 -8.70 -7.37
N GLU A 477 22.80 -7.61 -6.64
CA GLU A 477 21.98 -7.29 -5.48
C GLU A 477 20.60 -6.78 -5.89
N ARG A 478 19.57 -7.56 -5.56
CA ARG A 478 18.17 -7.21 -5.80
C ARG A 478 17.65 -6.12 -4.87
N VAL A 479 17.25 -5.01 -5.46
CA VAL A 479 16.64 -3.86 -4.79
C VAL A 479 15.22 -3.62 -5.30
N MET A 480 14.38 -3.01 -4.46
CA MET A 480 13.09 -2.45 -4.84
C MET A 480 13.20 -0.93 -4.85
N LEU A 481 12.80 -0.30 -5.95
CA LEU A 481 12.82 1.14 -6.11
C LEU A 481 11.79 1.76 -5.17
N THR A 482 12.26 2.66 -4.30
CA THR A 482 11.42 3.41 -3.38
C THR A 482 11.20 4.84 -3.86
N SER A 483 12.04 5.41 -4.69
CA SER A 483 11.78 6.71 -5.30
C SER A 483 12.37 6.73 -6.70
N VAL A 484 11.64 7.33 -7.63
CA VAL A 484 12.07 7.52 -9.01
C VAL A 484 11.79 8.98 -9.37
N ARG A 485 12.85 9.74 -9.63
CA ARG A 485 12.77 11.18 -9.93
C ARG A 485 13.43 11.47 -11.28
N PRO A 486 12.68 11.46 -12.38
CA PRO A 486 13.23 11.76 -13.69
C PRO A 486 13.56 13.24 -13.81
N ASP A 487 14.75 13.52 -14.31
CA ASP A 487 15.22 14.83 -14.72
C ASP A 487 15.57 14.79 -16.22
N PHE A 488 14.55 15.05 -17.04
CA PHE A 488 14.70 15.10 -18.49
C PHE A 488 15.64 16.23 -18.95
N ALA A 489 15.89 17.26 -18.12
CA ALA A 489 16.80 18.36 -18.45
C ALA A 489 18.26 17.93 -18.36
N THR A 490 18.62 17.13 -17.36
CA THR A 490 19.99 16.62 -17.21
C THR A 490 20.19 15.24 -17.85
N GLY A 491 19.11 14.61 -18.33
CA GLY A 491 19.15 13.28 -18.92
C GLY A 491 19.37 12.18 -17.88
N LYS A 492 18.92 12.39 -16.64
CA LYS A 492 19.16 11.49 -15.51
C LYS A 492 17.87 11.09 -14.82
N VAL A 493 17.90 9.97 -14.11
CA VAL A 493 16.85 9.61 -13.15
C VAL A 493 17.49 9.32 -11.81
N SER A 494 17.17 10.14 -10.80
CA SER A 494 17.61 9.88 -9.44
C SER A 494 16.71 8.83 -8.80
N VAL A 495 17.33 7.77 -8.31
CA VAL A 495 16.66 6.61 -7.75
C VAL A 495 17.04 6.45 -6.28
N GLU A 496 16.05 6.18 -5.43
CA GLU A 496 16.28 5.65 -4.08
C GLU A 496 15.73 4.23 -4.05
N ALA A 497 16.46 3.26 -3.51
CA ALA A 497 16.00 1.87 -3.44
C ALA A 497 16.30 1.24 -2.08
N ILE A 498 15.52 0.22 -1.74
CA ILE A 498 15.75 -0.62 -0.58
C ILE A 498 16.11 -2.02 -1.05
N GLU A 499 17.16 -2.56 -0.47
CA GLU A 499 17.62 -3.91 -0.69
C GLU A 499 16.52 -4.92 -0.29
N THR A 500 16.30 -5.95 -1.11
CA THR A 500 15.16 -6.85 -0.88
C THR A 500 15.51 -8.07 -0.04
N LYS A 501 16.79 -8.46 0.00
CA LYS A 501 17.25 -9.77 0.49
C LYS A 501 16.62 -10.97 -0.24
N MET A 502 15.97 -10.75 -1.38
CA MET A 502 15.22 -11.77 -2.13
C MET A 502 16.07 -12.44 -3.22
N TYR A 503 17.26 -12.92 -2.84
CA TYR A 503 18.27 -13.51 -3.77
C TYR A 503 18.07 -15.00 -4.04
N ARG A 504 17.29 -15.67 -3.19
CA ARG A 504 17.05 -17.10 -3.35
C ARG A 504 16.16 -17.36 -4.55
N ARG A 505 16.34 -18.52 -5.19
CA ARG A 505 15.34 -19.04 -6.13
C ARG A 505 14.09 -19.40 -5.32
N TYR A 506 13.04 -18.62 -5.50
CA TYR A 506 11.73 -18.94 -4.93
C TYR A 506 11.07 -20.00 -5.79
N GLY A 507 10.82 -21.18 -5.23
CA GLY A 507 10.03 -22.21 -5.89
C GLY A 507 8.55 -21.84 -5.81
N PHE A 508 7.97 -21.39 -6.92
CA PHE A 508 6.52 -21.22 -7.03
C PHE A 508 5.92 -22.52 -7.50
N ILE A 509 5.03 -23.16 -6.75
CA ILE A 509 4.38 -24.39 -7.21
C ILE A 509 3.56 -24.08 -8.48
N ALA A 510 3.72 -24.90 -9.52
CA ALA A 510 3.00 -24.71 -10.78
C ALA A 510 1.47 -24.68 -10.53
N PRO A 511 0.73 -23.70 -11.07
CA PRO A 511 -0.71 -23.64 -10.89
C PRO A 511 -1.42 -24.83 -11.57
N ALA A 512 -2.63 -25.15 -11.10
CA ALA A 512 -3.44 -26.20 -11.68
C ALA A 512 -3.67 -25.98 -13.19
N GLY A 513 -3.53 -27.04 -13.99
CA GLY A 513 -3.72 -27.01 -15.45
C GLY A 513 -2.43 -26.77 -16.25
N GLN A 514 -1.30 -26.50 -15.60
CA GLN A 514 0.00 -26.53 -16.27
C GLN A 514 0.37 -27.98 -16.65
N PRO A 515 1.00 -28.21 -17.82
CA PRO A 515 1.46 -29.53 -18.21
C PRO A 515 2.52 -30.05 -17.25
N ASP A 516 2.62 -31.37 -17.13
CA ASP A 516 3.72 -32.00 -16.40
C ASP A 516 5.07 -31.55 -16.97
N TYR A 517 6.12 -31.59 -16.14
CA TYR A 517 7.48 -31.14 -16.49
C TYR A 517 7.96 -31.55 -17.91
N PRO A 518 7.74 -32.79 -18.42
CA PRO A 518 8.18 -33.16 -19.78
C PRO A 518 7.53 -32.32 -20.88
N ALA A 519 6.24 -31.98 -20.69
CA ALA A 519 5.43 -31.22 -21.63
C ALA A 519 5.42 -29.70 -21.29
N ALA A 520 6.04 -29.31 -20.18
CA ALA A 520 6.23 -27.93 -19.77
C ALA A 520 7.18 -27.19 -20.72
N THR A 521 6.77 -26.00 -21.14
CA THR A 521 7.62 -25.05 -21.87
C THR A 521 8.74 -24.54 -20.95
N ALA A 522 9.75 -23.86 -21.50
CA ALA A 522 10.80 -23.24 -20.68
C ALA A 522 10.23 -22.30 -19.60
N ALA A 523 9.23 -21.48 -19.94
CA ALA A 523 8.54 -20.61 -19.00
C ALA A 523 7.77 -21.40 -17.92
N HIS A 524 7.11 -22.51 -18.29
CA HIS A 524 6.42 -23.36 -17.31
C HIS A 524 7.40 -24.04 -16.35
N ARG A 525 8.64 -24.33 -16.77
CA ARG A 525 9.68 -24.98 -15.95
C ARG A 525 10.34 -24.04 -14.94
N GLU A 526 10.03 -22.74 -14.98
CA GLU A 526 10.46 -21.79 -13.94
C GLU A 526 9.66 -21.94 -12.63
N TYR A 527 8.50 -22.59 -12.70
CA TYR A 527 7.78 -23.05 -11.52
C TYR A 527 8.49 -24.23 -10.86
N GLY A 528 8.39 -24.32 -9.54
CA GLY A 528 8.76 -25.49 -8.76
C GLY A 528 7.84 -26.67 -9.07
N TYR A 529 8.38 -27.70 -9.73
CA TYR A 529 7.73 -29.00 -9.82
C TYR A 529 8.17 -29.86 -8.65
N ILE A 530 7.20 -30.34 -7.88
CA ILE A 530 7.45 -31.27 -6.80
C ILE A 530 7.66 -32.65 -7.44
N GLY A 531 8.83 -33.24 -7.20
CA GLY A 531 9.11 -34.59 -7.66
C GLY A 531 8.24 -35.63 -6.96
N ARG A 532 8.25 -36.86 -7.47
CA ARG A 532 7.54 -37.96 -6.79
C ARG A 532 8.12 -38.17 -5.39
N SER A 533 7.30 -38.58 -4.44
CA SER A 533 7.74 -38.80 -3.05
C SER A 533 8.84 -39.85 -2.90
N SER A 534 8.96 -40.80 -3.84
CA SER A 534 9.90 -41.91 -3.78
C SER A 534 11.34 -41.54 -4.14
N ASP A 535 11.53 -40.62 -5.07
CA ASP A 535 12.84 -40.33 -5.68
C ASP A 535 13.08 -38.83 -5.90
N ASN A 536 12.11 -37.99 -5.54
CA ASN A 536 12.06 -36.57 -5.86
C ASN A 536 12.31 -36.26 -7.35
N ASN A 537 12.06 -37.19 -8.26
CA ASN A 537 12.24 -36.91 -9.68
C ASN A 537 10.96 -36.40 -10.32
N VAL A 538 11.13 -35.45 -11.22
CA VAL A 538 10.16 -35.02 -12.24
C VAL A 538 10.53 -35.71 -13.56
N ASN A 539 9.64 -35.66 -14.55
CA ASN A 539 9.90 -36.24 -15.87
C ASN A 539 10.25 -37.74 -15.86
N ALA A 540 9.31 -38.57 -15.43
CA ALA A 540 9.45 -40.03 -15.42
C ALA A 540 10.64 -40.62 -14.63
N GLY A 541 11.38 -39.84 -13.85
CA GLY A 541 12.59 -40.29 -13.15
C GLY A 541 13.90 -39.68 -13.67
N ALA A 542 13.85 -38.79 -14.68
CA ALA A 542 15.04 -38.30 -15.37
C ALA A 542 15.65 -37.02 -14.77
N GLU A 543 14.87 -36.22 -14.05
CA GLU A 543 15.31 -34.91 -13.55
C GLU A 543 14.88 -34.71 -12.11
N ALA A 544 15.72 -34.12 -11.27
CA ALA A 544 15.34 -33.84 -9.89
C ALA A 544 14.32 -32.69 -9.83
N GLY A 545 13.23 -32.91 -9.11
CA GLY A 545 12.27 -31.89 -8.71
C GLY A 545 12.85 -30.96 -7.63
N TYR A 546 12.08 -29.94 -7.29
CA TYR A 546 12.47 -29.00 -6.26
C TYR A 546 12.42 -29.64 -4.87
N TYR A 547 13.52 -29.55 -4.14
CA TYR A 547 13.53 -29.86 -2.71
C TYR A 547 12.91 -28.68 -1.96
N ILE A 548 11.63 -28.83 -1.60
CA ILE A 548 10.92 -27.87 -0.74
C ILE A 548 11.10 -28.41 0.69
N TRP A 549 11.84 -27.66 1.52
CA TRP A 549 12.10 -28.01 2.91
C TRP A 549 11.08 -27.36 3.84
#